data_AF-A0A259DTJ8-F1
#
_entry.id   AF-A0A259DTJ8-F1
#
_cell.length_a   1.000
_cell.length_b   1.000
_cell.length_c   1.000
_cell.angle_alpha   90.00
_cell.angle_beta   90.00
_cell.angle_gamma   90.00
#
_symmetry.space_group_name_H-M   'P 1'
#
loop_
_entity.id
_entity.type
_entity.pdbx_description
1 polymer ?
#
loop_
_entity_poly.entity_id
_entity_poly.type
_entity_poly.pdbx_seq_one_letter_code
_entity_poly.pdbx_strand_id
1 'polypeptide(L)'
;MLQISETTIAGMNAAYGVDAASRMARWWQEHAGLIGIRGAADCQLLLTQFAEEFAATGLREDRQMYGFIVARQAMPDMGDMQYLAVMDVLVSPVDDVARLRAIVQIAQTVGSD
;
A
#
# COMPACT_ATOMS: atom_id res chain seq x y z
N MET A 1 6.59 -25.80 -10.00
CA MET A 1 5.93 -25.41 -8.73
C MET A 1 6.95 -24.54 -8.00
N LEU A 2 6.84 -23.22 -8.13
CA LEU A 2 7.81 -22.29 -7.54
C LEU A 2 7.51 -22.19 -6.04
N GLN A 3 8.38 -22.78 -5.22
CA GLN A 3 8.38 -22.62 -3.76
C GLN A 3 8.85 -21.21 -3.40
N ILE A 4 7.95 -20.24 -3.48
CA ILE A 4 8.12 -18.92 -2.88
C ILE A 4 7.05 -18.87 -1.79
N SER A 5 7.35 -19.31 -0.58
CA SER A 5 6.30 -19.30 0.47
C SER A 5 6.80 -19.17 1.91
N GLU A 6 8.10 -19.32 2.19
CA GLU A 6 8.61 -19.13 3.57
C GLU A 6 9.76 -18.14 3.68
N THR A 7 10.60 -18.01 2.65
CA THR A 7 11.78 -17.13 2.66
C THR A 7 11.45 -15.64 2.45
N THR A 8 10.36 -15.31 1.74
CA THR A 8 9.97 -13.92 1.49
C THR A 8 9.39 -13.27 2.74
N ILE A 9 8.51 -13.97 3.45
CA ILE A 9 7.91 -13.46 4.69
C ILE A 9 8.94 -13.42 5.82
N ALA A 10 9.82 -14.43 5.93
CA ALA A 10 10.92 -14.41 6.88
C ALA A 10 11.97 -13.33 6.54
N GLY A 11 12.28 -13.11 5.26
CA GLY A 11 13.19 -12.06 4.79
C GLY A 11 12.61 -10.66 5.01
N MET A 12 11.30 -10.48 4.85
CA MET A 12 10.60 -9.24 5.17
C MET A 12 10.54 -9.04 6.69
N ASN A 13 10.15 -10.05 7.47
CA ASN A 13 10.17 -9.94 8.94
C ASN A 13 11.58 -9.71 9.50
N ALA A 14 12.64 -10.24 8.87
CA ALA A 14 14.03 -9.96 9.23
C ALA A 14 14.50 -8.56 8.79
N ALA A 15 13.99 -8.03 7.67
CA ALA A 15 14.24 -6.67 7.23
C ALA A 15 13.45 -5.61 8.02
N TYR A 16 12.29 -5.97 8.57
CA TYR A 16 11.30 -5.05 9.13
C TYR A 16 10.97 -5.29 10.61
N GLY A 17 11.75 -6.17 11.26
CA GLY A 17 11.56 -6.67 12.63
C GLY A 17 11.23 -5.56 13.61
N VAL A 18 10.03 -5.64 14.21
CA VAL A 18 9.48 -4.64 15.14
C VAL A 18 9.79 -3.22 14.70
N ASP A 19 9.11 -2.77 13.64
CA ASP A 19 8.43 -1.47 13.61
C ASP A 19 7.71 -1.24 12.26
N ALA A 20 7.82 -2.06 11.20
CA ALA A 20 7.10 -1.72 9.95
C ALA A 20 5.57 -1.59 10.12
N ALA A 21 4.94 -2.49 10.89
CA ALA A 21 3.52 -2.36 11.23
C ALA A 21 3.24 -1.14 12.11
N SER A 22 4.17 -0.78 13.01
CA SER A 22 4.05 0.37 13.91
C SER A 22 4.32 1.71 13.21
N ARG A 23 5.33 1.81 12.34
CA ARG A 23 5.55 2.89 11.37
C ARG A 23 4.37 3.07 10.46
N MET A 24 3.84 1.99 9.89
CA MET A 24 2.66 2.06 9.05
C MET A 24 1.46 2.56 9.86
N ALA A 25 1.23 2.04 11.07
CA ALA A 25 0.14 2.50 11.93
C ALA A 25 0.27 3.98 12.26
N ARG A 26 1.48 4.45 12.59
CA ARG A 26 1.77 5.87 12.83
C ARG A 26 1.54 6.72 11.59
N TRP A 27 2.12 6.34 10.45
CA TRP A 27 1.95 7.02 9.17
C TRP A 27 0.48 7.09 8.75
N TRP A 28 -0.26 6.00 8.95
CA TRP A 28 -1.68 5.89 8.67
C TRP A 28 -2.50 6.83 9.57
N GLN A 29 -2.20 6.90 10.86
CA GLN A 29 -2.84 7.86 11.76
C GLN A 29 -2.54 9.31 11.36
N GLU A 30 -1.30 9.60 10.97
CA GLU A 30 -0.87 10.94 10.56
C GLU A 30 -1.51 11.37 9.24
N HIS A 31 -1.80 10.45 8.31
CA HIS A 31 -2.13 10.80 6.92
C HIS A 31 -3.46 10.22 6.41
N ALA A 32 -3.81 8.98 6.75
CA ALA A 32 -5.05 8.35 6.26
C ALA A 32 -6.32 8.90 6.93
N GLY A 33 -6.20 9.40 8.17
CA GLY A 33 -7.28 10.13 8.83
C GLY A 33 -7.74 11.38 8.06
N LEU A 34 -6.85 11.97 7.24
CA LEU A 34 -7.14 13.15 6.43
C LEU A 34 -7.95 12.85 5.16
N ILE A 35 -8.10 11.57 4.78
CA ILE A 35 -8.76 11.14 3.55
C ILE A 35 -9.92 10.16 3.78
N GLY A 36 -10.38 9.99 5.02
CA GLY A 36 -11.60 9.25 5.35
C GLY A 36 -11.46 7.73 5.38
N ILE A 37 -10.26 7.18 5.22
CA ILE A 37 -10.00 5.74 5.33
C ILE A 37 -10.00 5.35 6.81
N ARG A 38 -11.09 4.73 7.27
CA ARG A 38 -11.22 4.24 8.65
C ARG A 38 -10.70 2.81 8.77
N GLY A 39 -9.96 2.55 9.85
CA GLY A 39 -9.61 1.21 10.26
C GLY A 39 -8.32 0.68 9.65
N ALA A 40 -7.18 1.02 10.25
CA ALA A 40 -6.03 0.13 10.21
C ALA A 40 -6.25 -0.97 11.26
N ALA A 41 -7.27 -1.83 11.07
CA ALA A 41 -7.64 -2.80 12.10
C ALA A 41 -6.49 -3.77 12.39
N ASP A 42 -5.60 -3.99 11.41
CA ASP A 42 -4.37 -4.74 11.62
C ASP A 42 -3.31 -4.42 10.53
N CYS A 43 -2.43 -3.43 10.77
CA CYS A 43 -1.34 -3.10 9.83
C CYS A 43 -0.43 -4.31 9.55
N GLN A 44 -0.26 -5.20 10.55
CA GLN A 44 0.53 -6.41 10.36
C GLN A 44 -0.16 -7.36 9.37
N LEU A 45 -1.48 -7.52 9.47
CA LEU A 45 -2.26 -8.31 8.52
C LEU A 45 -2.14 -7.73 7.10
N LEU A 46 -2.33 -6.42 6.95
CA LEU A 46 -2.28 -5.77 5.64
C LEU A 46 -0.89 -5.89 4.98
N LEU A 47 0.17 -5.67 5.76
CA LEU A 47 1.54 -5.86 5.28
C LEU A 47 1.77 -7.30 4.82
N THR A 48 1.28 -8.27 5.60
CA THR A 48 1.43 -9.70 5.27
C THR A 48 0.62 -10.06 4.02
N GLN A 49 -0.61 -9.55 3.90
CA GLN A 49 -1.52 -9.82 2.80
C GLN A 49 -0.96 -9.32 1.46
N PHE A 50 -0.37 -8.12 1.44
CA PHE A 50 0.08 -7.47 0.20
C PHE A 50 1.59 -7.53 -0.03
N ALA A 51 2.33 -8.23 0.84
CA ALA A 51 3.78 -8.33 0.78
C ALA A 51 4.31 -8.83 -0.58
N GLU A 52 3.80 -9.97 -1.04
CA GLU A 52 4.25 -10.59 -2.29
C GLU A 52 3.88 -9.74 -3.50
N GLU A 53 2.69 -9.17 -3.48
CA GLU A 53 2.20 -8.31 -4.55
C GLU A 53 3.02 -7.03 -4.65
N PHE A 54 3.32 -6.39 -3.51
CA PHE A 54 4.19 -5.22 -3.48
C PHE A 54 5.61 -5.57 -3.93
N ALA A 55 6.15 -6.72 -3.52
CA ALA A 55 7.48 -7.15 -3.95
C ALA A 55 7.60 -7.27 -5.48
N ALA A 56 6.52 -7.72 -6.16
CA ALA A 56 6.45 -7.84 -7.61
C ALA A 56 6.48 -6.49 -8.35
N THR A 57 6.11 -5.39 -7.70
CA THR A 57 6.18 -4.04 -8.30
C THR A 57 7.60 -3.54 -8.55
N GLY A 58 8.59 -4.11 -7.87
CA GLY A 58 9.97 -3.62 -7.89
C GLY A 58 10.23 -2.40 -6.99
N LEU A 59 9.20 -1.82 -6.37
CA LEU A 59 9.31 -0.71 -5.42
C LEU A 59 9.91 -1.16 -4.09
N ARG A 60 10.54 -0.24 -3.37
CA ARG A 60 11.35 -0.56 -2.17
C ARG A 60 11.16 0.38 -0.99
N GLU A 61 10.52 1.53 -1.18
CA GLU A 61 10.37 2.51 -0.11
C GLU A 61 9.13 2.23 0.75
N ASP A 62 9.26 2.39 2.07
CA ASP A 62 8.16 2.20 3.03
C ASP A 62 6.90 3.01 2.65
N ARG A 63 7.07 4.29 2.27
CA ARG A 63 5.96 5.16 1.85
C ARG A 63 5.25 4.69 0.57
N GLN A 64 5.96 3.99 -0.32
CA GLN A 64 5.37 3.40 -1.53
C GLN A 64 4.53 2.19 -1.15
N MET A 65 5.04 1.34 -0.25
CA MET A 65 4.31 0.20 0.29
C MET A 65 3.04 0.64 1.02
N TYR A 66 3.11 1.69 1.84
CA TYR A 66 1.94 2.18 2.56
C TYR A 66 0.88 2.75 1.61
N GLY A 67 1.31 3.54 0.61
CA GLY A 67 0.42 4.04 -0.44
C GLY A 67 -0.22 2.91 -1.25
N PHE A 68 0.54 1.87 -1.58
CA PHE A 68 0.04 0.69 -2.28
C PHE A 68 -1.05 -0.03 -1.49
N ILE A 69 -0.82 -0.27 -0.20
CA ILE A 69 -1.81 -0.90 0.68
C ILE A 69 -3.07 -0.05 0.77
N VAL A 70 -2.93 1.29 0.87
CA VAL A 70 -4.08 2.20 0.82
C VAL A 70 -4.85 2.05 -0.49
N ALA A 71 -4.16 1.99 -1.63
CA ALA A 71 -4.81 1.80 -2.92
C ALA A 71 -5.57 0.47 -3.00
N ARG A 72 -5.01 -0.62 -2.46
CA ARG A 72 -5.67 -1.92 -2.37
C ARG A 72 -6.88 -1.93 -1.44
N GLN A 73 -6.86 -1.15 -0.36
CA GLN A 73 -8.01 -0.98 0.53
C GLN A 73 -9.11 -0.13 -0.12
N ALA A 74 -8.75 0.92 -0.85
CA ALA A 74 -9.70 1.79 -1.53
C ALA A 74 -10.30 1.14 -2.80
N MET A 75 -9.53 0.28 -3.46
CA MET A 75 -9.89 -0.43 -4.68
C MET A 75 -9.50 -1.91 -4.57
N PRO A 76 -10.33 -2.76 -3.92
CA PRO A 76 -10.06 -4.19 -3.83
C PRO A 76 -9.92 -4.84 -5.21
N ASP A 77 -10.83 -4.48 -6.13
CA ASP A 77 -10.87 -4.96 -7.52
C ASP A 77 -10.16 -3.98 -8.48
N MET A 78 -8.95 -3.57 -8.13
CA MET A 78 -8.14 -2.64 -8.94
C MET A 78 -7.84 -3.24 -10.32
N GLY A 79 -8.44 -2.65 -11.37
CA GLY A 79 -8.18 -3.01 -12.76
C GLY A 79 -6.85 -2.45 -13.28
N ASP A 80 -6.44 -2.89 -14.47
CA ASP A 80 -5.13 -2.58 -15.06
C ASP A 80 -4.86 -1.07 -15.18
N MET A 81 -5.88 -0.30 -15.59
CA MET A 81 -5.75 1.16 -15.75
C MET A 81 -5.56 1.85 -14.40
N GLN A 82 -6.31 1.45 -13.38
CA GLN A 82 -6.15 1.98 -12.03
C GLN A 82 -4.80 1.57 -11.45
N TYR A 83 -4.36 0.34 -11.70
CA TYR A 83 -3.06 -0.15 -11.25
C TYR A 83 -1.91 0.68 -11.81
N LEU A 84 -1.91 0.93 -13.12
CA LEU A 84 -0.90 1.78 -13.76
C LEU A 84 -0.91 3.21 -13.22
N ALA A 85 -2.10 3.80 -13.02
CA ALA A 85 -2.23 5.14 -12.46
C ALA A 85 -1.72 5.22 -11.00
N VAL A 86 -2.00 4.20 -10.19
CA VAL A 86 -1.47 4.11 -8.82
C VAL A 86 0.05 3.99 -8.84
N MET A 87 0.63 3.13 -9.69
CA MET A 87 2.08 2.98 -9.79
C MET A 87 2.77 4.30 -10.13
N ASP A 88 2.23 5.07 -11.09
CA ASP A 88 2.73 6.40 -11.45
C ASP A 88 2.73 7.38 -10.26
N VAL A 89 1.66 7.36 -9.47
CA VAL A 89 1.53 8.16 -8.25
C VAL A 89 2.52 7.71 -7.16
N LEU A 90 2.80 6.41 -7.02
CA LEU A 90 3.75 5.90 -6.02
C LEU A 90 5.20 6.28 -6.33
N VAL A 91 5.58 6.39 -7.61
CA VAL A 91 6.94 6.81 -8.01
C VAL A 91 7.09 8.32 -8.12
N SER A 92 5.98 9.07 -8.10
CA SER A 92 5.99 10.53 -8.18
C SER A 92 6.63 11.20 -6.96
N PRO A 93 7.46 12.25 -7.14
CA PRO A 93 8.13 12.96 -6.06
C PRO A 93 7.19 13.97 -5.38
N VAL A 94 6.07 13.49 -4.85
CA VAL A 94 5.06 14.28 -4.13
C VAL A 94 5.06 13.90 -2.64
N ASP A 95 4.51 14.80 -1.81
CA ASP A 95 4.27 14.49 -0.40
C ASP A 95 3.19 13.41 -0.23
N ASP A 96 3.13 12.83 0.97
CA ASP A 96 2.25 11.69 1.25
C ASP A 96 0.76 12.08 1.21
N VAL A 97 0.40 13.31 1.57
CA VAL A 97 -1.00 13.77 1.53
C VAL A 97 -1.47 13.92 0.09
N ALA A 98 -0.65 14.52 -0.78
CA ALA A 98 -0.91 14.64 -2.20
C ALA A 98 -1.00 13.27 -2.87
N ARG A 99 -0.07 12.35 -2.55
CA ARG A 99 -0.09 10.96 -3.03
C ARG A 99 -1.40 10.26 -2.66
N LEU A 100 -1.80 10.35 -1.39
CA LEU A 100 -3.01 9.73 -0.88
C LEU A 100 -4.28 10.30 -1.50
N ARG A 101 -4.36 11.62 -1.71
CA ARG A 101 -5.49 12.25 -2.41
C ARG A 101 -5.60 11.77 -3.85
N ALA A 102 -4.48 11.64 -4.57
CA ALA A 102 -4.47 11.13 -5.93
C ALA A 102 -4.98 9.67 -5.99
N ILE A 103 -4.55 8.82 -5.06
CA ILE A 103 -5.04 7.43 -4.95
C ILE A 103 -6.55 7.39 -4.72
N VAL A 104 -7.07 8.20 -3.80
CA VAL A 104 -8.52 8.28 -3.54
C VAL A 104 -9.28 8.79 -4.77
N GLN A 105 -8.73 9.78 -5.48
CA GLN A 105 -9.35 10.29 -6.70
C GLN A 105 -9.42 9.22 -7.79
N ILE A 106 -8.35 8.44 -7.99
CA ILE A 106 -8.35 7.29 -8.92
C ILE A 106 -9.48 6.32 -8.55
N ALA A 107 -9.65 6.00 -7.26
CA ALA A 107 -10.71 5.10 -6.78
C ALA A 107 -12.12 5.63 -7.08
N GLN A 108 -12.32 6.94 -7.03
CA GLN A 108 -13.62 7.58 -7.29
C GLN A 108 -13.96 7.70 -8.78
N THR A 109 -12.94 7.77 -9.66
CA THR A 109 -13.14 8.13 -11.07
C THR A 109 -13.79 7.00 -11.89
N VAL A 110 -13.71 5.74 -11.44
CA VAL A 110 -14.21 4.57 -12.21
C VAL A 110 -15.44 3.90 -11.56
N GLY A 111 -15.96 4.44 -10.45
CA GLY A 111 -17.24 3.99 -9.87
C GLY A 111 -18.47 4.53 -10.60
N SER A 112 -18.32 5.10 -11.80
CA SER A 112 -19.36 5.83 -12.54
C SER A 112 -19.63 5.30 -13.95
N ASP A 113 -19.11 4.12 -14.32
CA ASP A 113 -19.47 3.42 -15.57
C ASP A 113 -20.36 2.19 -15.29
#